data_AF-A0A6L9L261-F1
#
_entry.id   AF-A0A6L9L261-F1
#
_cell.length_a   1.000
_cell.length_b   1.000
_cell.length_c   1.000
_cell.angle_alpha   90.00
_cell.angle_beta   90.00
_cell.angle_gamma   90.00
#
_symmetry.space_group_name_H-M   'P 1'
#
loop_
_entity.id
_entity.type
_entity.pdbx_description
1 polymer ?
#
loop_
_entity_poly.entity_id
_entity_poly.type
_entity_poly.pdbx_seq_one_letter_code
_entity_poly.pdbx_strand_id
1 'polypeptide(L)'
;IPEAAFEALLEGAARSFKQHGFRDIVLLGDHGGYQKSIARVAAKLNREWAADPACRVHALSDYYRASQNAFAAMLKRRGYSETDIGTHAGLADTSLALALDKTLVRSDALAHAAKPGLPDGVYGDPRQASADLGQQGVEQIVVTSVQAIQALTRAPR
;
A
#
# COMPACT_ATOMS: atom_id res chain seq x y z
N ILE A 1 -0.81 15.98 3.05
CA ILE A 1 -0.56 16.84 4.25
C ILE A 1 0.93 16.88 4.55
N PRO A 2 1.46 17.90 5.26
CA PRO A 2 2.87 17.92 5.65
C PRO A 2 3.26 16.66 6.41
N GLU A 3 4.49 16.16 6.25
CA GLU A 3 4.97 14.94 6.92
C GLU A 3 4.78 15.01 8.44
N ALA A 4 5.07 16.16 9.06
CA ALA A 4 4.90 16.34 10.51
C ALA A 4 3.45 16.15 10.97
N ALA A 5 2.47 16.62 10.20
CA ALA A 5 1.05 16.43 10.53
C ALA A 5 0.62 14.96 10.36
N PHE A 6 1.11 14.30 9.32
CA PHE A 6 0.87 12.88 9.09
C PHE A 6 1.47 12.01 10.21
N GLU A 7 2.73 12.25 10.57
CA GLU A 7 3.41 11.51 11.63
C GLU A 7 2.74 11.73 12.99
N ALA A 8 2.37 12.96 13.32
CA ALA A 8 1.66 13.27 14.56
C ALA A 8 0.31 12.53 14.68
N LEU A 9 -0.43 12.41 13.56
CA LEU A 9 -1.67 11.64 13.51
C LEU A 9 -1.43 10.16 13.85
N LEU A 10 -0.43 9.54 13.21
CA LEU A 10 -0.08 8.14 13.46
C LEU A 10 0.39 7.90 14.90
N GLU A 11 1.20 8.81 15.44
CA GLU A 11 1.65 8.74 16.83
C GLU A 11 0.48 8.84 17.82
N GLY A 12 -0.43 9.80 17.62
CA GLY A 12 -1.61 9.96 18.47
C GLY A 12 -2.50 8.71 18.45
N ALA A 13 -2.77 8.17 17.27
CA ALA A 13 -3.55 6.94 17.12
C ALA A 13 -2.88 5.75 17.82
N ALA A 14 -1.58 5.54 17.59
CA ALA A 14 -0.85 4.41 18.18
C ALA A 14 -0.76 4.49 19.71
N ARG A 15 -0.58 5.70 20.27
CA ARG A 15 -0.62 5.92 21.72
C ARG A 15 -1.99 5.61 22.30
N SER A 16 -3.06 6.02 21.61
CA SER A 16 -4.43 5.69 22.01
C SER A 16 -4.66 4.18 22.02
N PHE A 17 -4.22 3.46 20.98
CA PHE A 17 -4.30 2.00 20.96
C PHE A 17 -3.51 1.36 22.11
N LYS A 18 -2.27 1.80 22.36
CA LYS A 18 -1.48 1.30 23.50
C LYS A 18 -2.20 1.51 24.83
N GLN A 19 -2.78 2.69 25.06
CA GLN A 19 -3.53 3.01 26.28
C GLN A 19 -4.73 2.06 26.50
N HIS A 20 -5.36 1.60 25.42
CA HIS A 20 -6.49 0.66 25.47
C HIS A 20 -6.08 -0.82 25.43
N GLY A 21 -4.80 -1.12 25.64
CA GLY A 21 -4.30 -2.49 25.81
C GLY A 21 -4.04 -3.25 24.50
N PHE A 22 -4.03 -2.56 23.36
CA PHE A 22 -3.55 -3.16 22.11
C PHE A 22 -2.06 -3.48 22.22
N ARG A 23 -1.66 -4.59 21.59
CA ARG A 23 -0.31 -5.16 21.75
C ARG A 23 0.51 -5.10 20.47
N ASP A 24 -0.18 -5.14 19.33
CA ASP A 24 0.43 -5.08 18.01
C ASP A 24 -0.35 -4.06 17.18
N ILE A 25 0.31 -2.95 16.84
CA ILE A 25 -0.27 -1.87 16.03
C ILE A 25 0.42 -1.91 14.68
N VAL A 26 -0.30 -2.31 13.64
CA VAL A 26 0.24 -2.44 12.29
C VAL A 26 -0.18 -1.23 11.45
N LEU A 27 0.79 -0.45 10.99
CA LEU A 27 0.58 0.70 10.12
C LEU A 27 0.70 0.26 8.66
N LEU A 28 -0.42 0.33 7.94
CA LEU A 28 -0.53 -0.03 6.53
C LEU A 28 -0.41 1.23 5.65
N GLY A 29 0.68 1.33 4.89
CA GLY A 29 0.95 2.48 4.02
C GLY A 29 0.74 2.15 2.55
N ASP A 30 -0.23 2.79 1.91
CA ASP A 30 -0.51 2.61 0.48
C ASP A 30 0.15 3.66 -0.43
N HIS A 31 0.67 4.73 0.17
CA HIS A 31 1.30 5.81 -0.58
C HIS A 31 2.83 5.78 -0.44
N GLY A 32 3.54 5.81 -1.57
CA GLY A 32 5.00 5.75 -1.61
C GLY A 32 5.70 6.86 -0.87
N GLY A 33 5.18 8.09 -0.98
CA GLY A 33 5.75 9.27 -0.34
C GLY A 33 5.79 9.19 1.20
N TYR A 34 4.91 8.39 1.82
CA TYR A 34 4.79 8.29 3.27
C TYR A 34 5.44 7.05 3.88
N GLN A 35 6.01 6.14 3.07
CA GLN A 35 6.61 4.90 3.59
C GLN A 35 7.71 5.17 4.63
N LYS A 36 8.57 6.17 4.38
CA LYS A 36 9.63 6.57 5.33
C LYS A 36 9.06 7.17 6.61
N SER A 37 8.00 7.97 6.51
CA SER A 37 7.30 8.54 7.67
C SER A 37 6.71 7.45 8.57
N ILE A 38 6.04 6.46 7.97
CA ILE A 38 5.46 5.33 8.72
C ILE A 38 6.57 4.55 9.45
N ALA A 39 7.69 4.27 8.78
CA ALA A 39 8.84 3.60 9.40
C ALA A 39 9.46 4.42 10.55
N ARG A 40 9.59 5.75 10.37
CA ARG A 40 10.09 6.65 11.43
C ARG A 40 9.18 6.62 12.65
N VAL A 41 7.86 6.71 12.47
CA VAL A 41 6.89 6.68 13.57
C VAL A 41 6.98 5.36 14.35
N ALA A 42 6.97 4.22 13.64
CA ALA A 42 7.08 2.91 14.28
C ALA A 42 8.39 2.78 15.09
N ALA A 43 9.53 3.19 14.51
CA ALA A 43 10.82 3.14 15.19
C ALA A 43 10.90 4.09 16.39
N LYS A 44 10.32 5.29 16.29
CA LYS A 44 10.26 6.27 17.39
C LYS A 44 9.46 5.70 18.58
N LEU A 45 8.25 5.22 18.32
CA LEU A 45 7.37 4.70 19.37
C LEU A 45 7.95 3.44 20.03
N ASN A 46 8.51 2.51 19.25
CA ASN A 46 9.16 1.33 19.83
C ASN A 46 10.38 1.68 20.68
N ARG A 47 11.15 2.72 20.32
CA ARG A 47 12.26 3.21 21.15
C ARG A 47 11.75 3.82 22.45
N GLU A 48 10.71 4.63 22.37
CA GLU A 48 10.09 5.27 23.54
C GLU A 48 9.48 4.25 24.49
N TRP A 49 8.90 3.18 23.96
CA TRP A 49 8.25 2.11 24.72
C TRP A 49 9.18 0.96 25.08
N ALA A 50 10.50 1.12 24.95
CA ALA A 50 11.46 0.05 25.20
C ALA A 50 11.36 -0.57 26.62
N ALA A 51 10.94 0.22 27.61
CA ALA A 51 10.72 -0.25 28.98
C ALA A 51 9.40 -1.02 29.19
N ASP A 52 8.48 -0.98 28.22
CA ASP A 52 7.20 -1.67 28.23
C ASP A 52 6.97 -2.36 26.87
N PRO A 53 7.57 -3.56 26.69
CA PRO A 53 7.51 -4.31 25.43
C PRO A 53 6.16 -5.00 25.20
N ALA A 54 5.15 -4.75 26.05
CA ALA A 54 3.82 -5.34 25.91
C ALA A 54 3.08 -4.83 24.65
N CYS A 55 3.48 -3.67 24.12
CA CYS A 55 2.94 -3.08 22.89
C CYS A 55 4.05 -2.71 21.91
N ARG A 56 3.87 -3.08 20.63
CA ARG A 56 4.79 -2.77 19.52
C ARG A 56 4.05 -2.14 18.34
N VAL A 57 4.73 -1.23 17.64
CA VAL A 57 4.26 -0.63 16.39
C VAL A 57 5.05 -1.19 15.22
N HIS A 58 4.35 -1.64 14.18
CA HIS A 58 4.94 -2.26 13.01
C HIS A 58 4.63 -1.42 11.77
N ALA A 59 5.67 -1.07 11.00
CA ALA A 59 5.51 -0.51 9.67
C ALA A 59 5.42 -1.66 8.66
N LEU A 60 4.25 -1.93 8.08
CA LEU A 60 4.06 -3.08 7.19
C LEU A 60 4.51 -2.77 5.76
N SER A 61 5.82 -2.64 5.55
CA SER A 61 6.38 -2.31 4.22
C SER A 61 6.11 -3.39 3.16
N ASP A 62 5.89 -4.63 3.59
CA ASP A 62 5.62 -5.78 2.73
C ASP A 62 4.31 -5.61 1.92
N TYR A 63 3.30 -4.98 2.50
CA TYR A 63 2.07 -4.63 1.79
C TYR A 63 2.37 -3.73 0.58
N TYR A 64 3.09 -2.63 0.80
CA TYR A 64 3.40 -1.68 -0.25
C TYR A 64 4.30 -2.30 -1.32
N ARG A 65 5.29 -3.10 -0.91
CA ARG A 65 6.18 -3.83 -1.83
C ARG A 65 5.43 -4.89 -2.64
N ALA A 66 4.46 -5.59 -2.05
CA ALA A 66 3.63 -6.53 -2.78
C ALA A 66 2.83 -5.82 -3.88
N SER A 67 2.23 -4.67 -3.54
CA SER A 67 1.46 -3.87 -4.51
C SER A 67 2.32 -3.28 -5.62
N GLN A 68 3.47 -2.71 -5.28
CA GLN A 68 4.26 -1.93 -6.25
C GLN A 68 5.30 -2.75 -6.99
N ASN A 69 5.89 -3.77 -6.35
CA ASN A 69 6.97 -4.55 -6.95
C ASN A 69 6.48 -5.93 -7.41
N ALA A 70 5.84 -6.69 -6.53
CA ALA A 70 5.47 -8.08 -6.84
C ALA A 70 4.36 -8.14 -7.91
N PHE A 71 3.34 -7.29 -7.79
CA PHE A 71 2.28 -7.20 -8.78
C PHE A 71 2.77 -6.65 -10.13
N ALA A 72 3.59 -5.59 -10.12
CA ALA A 72 4.24 -5.10 -11.34
C ALA A 72 5.08 -6.18 -12.04
N ALA A 73 5.86 -6.96 -11.27
CA ALA A 73 6.63 -8.07 -11.83
C ALA A 73 5.73 -9.17 -12.41
N MET A 74 4.55 -9.42 -11.82
CA MET A 74 3.56 -10.36 -12.34
C MET A 74 2.98 -9.88 -13.67
N LEU A 75 2.60 -8.60 -13.78
CA LEU A 75 2.15 -7.99 -15.04
C LEU A 75 3.24 -8.05 -16.12
N LYS A 76 4.50 -7.79 -15.77
CA LYS A 76 5.63 -7.90 -16.71
C LYS A 76 5.78 -9.32 -17.26
N ARG A 77 5.65 -10.35 -16.42
CA ARG A 77 5.65 -11.77 -16.86
C ARG A 77 4.49 -12.12 -17.79
N ARG A 78 3.40 -11.37 -17.73
CA ARG A 78 2.24 -11.50 -18.63
C ARG A 78 2.39 -10.72 -19.94
N GLY A 79 3.53 -10.06 -20.15
CA GLY A 79 3.85 -9.35 -21.40
C GLY A 79 3.50 -7.86 -21.41
N TYR A 80 3.06 -7.28 -20.28
CA TYR A 80 2.84 -5.84 -20.19
C TYR A 80 4.16 -5.07 -20.05
N SER A 81 4.26 -3.92 -20.71
CA SER A 81 5.46 -3.07 -20.66
C SER A 81 5.55 -2.31 -19.34
N GLU A 82 6.76 -1.96 -18.91
CA GLU A 82 6.96 -1.10 -17.73
C GLU A 82 6.30 0.27 -17.90
N THR A 83 6.25 0.78 -19.13
CA THR A 83 5.57 2.03 -19.47
C THR A 83 4.06 1.96 -19.32
N ASP A 84 3.44 0.79 -19.53
CA ASP A 84 2.00 0.62 -19.32
C ASP A 84 1.69 0.37 -17.84
N ILE A 85 2.48 -0.51 -17.21
CA ILE A 85 2.41 -0.81 -15.77
C ILE A 85 2.45 0.49 -14.96
N GLY A 86 3.46 1.31 -15.24
CA GLY A 86 3.60 2.60 -14.61
C GLY A 86 3.93 2.55 -13.12
N THR A 87 4.01 3.74 -12.52
CA THR A 87 4.25 3.93 -11.08
C THR A 87 3.13 4.70 -10.39
N HIS A 88 2.17 5.24 -11.14
CA HIS A 88 1.00 5.92 -10.58
C HIS A 88 -0.14 6.00 -11.60
N ALA A 89 -1.34 5.54 -11.20
CA ALA A 89 -2.55 5.52 -12.03
C ALA A 89 -2.40 4.78 -13.38
N GLY A 90 -1.37 3.94 -13.50
CA GLY A 90 -1.14 3.11 -14.68
C GLY A 90 -1.99 1.84 -14.69
N LEU A 91 -1.55 0.85 -15.47
CA LEU A 91 -2.21 -0.45 -15.59
C LEU A 91 -2.39 -1.13 -14.22
N ALA A 92 -1.37 -1.09 -13.34
CA ALA A 92 -1.42 -1.77 -12.05
C ALA A 92 -2.51 -1.19 -11.13
N ASP A 93 -2.39 0.10 -10.78
CA ASP A 93 -3.33 0.78 -9.88
C ASP A 93 -4.78 0.68 -10.38
N THR A 94 -4.99 0.90 -11.69
CA THR A 94 -6.32 0.86 -12.29
C THR A 94 -6.92 -0.55 -12.28
N SER A 95 -6.09 -1.59 -12.49
CA SER A 95 -6.56 -2.97 -12.41
C SER A 95 -6.98 -3.32 -10.99
N LEU A 96 -6.19 -2.93 -9.97
CA LEU A 96 -6.54 -3.15 -8.55
C LEU A 96 -7.87 -2.47 -8.20
N ALA A 97 -8.07 -1.22 -8.63
CA ALA A 97 -9.32 -0.50 -8.42
C ALA A 97 -10.52 -1.22 -9.06
N LEU A 98 -10.40 -1.64 -10.33
CA LEU A 98 -11.45 -2.36 -11.06
C LEU A 98 -11.81 -3.71 -10.43
N ALA A 99 -10.85 -4.39 -9.80
CA ALA A 99 -11.09 -5.66 -9.14
C ALA A 99 -11.89 -5.51 -7.84
N LEU A 100 -11.68 -4.42 -7.10
CA LEU A 100 -12.39 -4.15 -5.85
C LEU A 100 -13.79 -3.61 -6.10
N ASP A 101 -13.89 -2.60 -6.97
CA ASP A 101 -15.15 -1.99 -7.35
C ASP A 101 -15.01 -1.31 -8.71
N LYS A 102 -15.74 -1.84 -9.70
CA LYS A 102 -15.73 -1.34 -11.08
C LYS A 102 -16.18 0.12 -11.19
N THR A 103 -16.96 0.63 -10.23
CA THR A 103 -17.45 2.02 -10.23
C THR A 103 -16.37 3.05 -9.87
N LEU A 104 -15.24 2.61 -9.28
CA LEU A 104 -14.10 3.47 -8.96
C LEU A 104 -13.35 3.95 -10.21
N VAL A 105 -13.56 3.29 -11.35
CA VAL A 105 -12.97 3.67 -12.63
C VAL A 105 -14.08 4.03 -13.60
N ARG A 106 -13.99 5.22 -14.18
CA ARG A 106 -14.89 5.64 -15.27
C ARG A 106 -14.48 4.96 -16.57
N SER A 107 -14.73 3.66 -16.69
CA SER A 107 -14.24 2.81 -17.79
C SER A 107 -14.65 3.31 -19.18
N ASP A 108 -15.88 3.83 -19.31
CA ASP A 108 -16.35 4.42 -20.56
C ASP A 108 -15.53 5.66 -20.95
N ALA A 109 -15.31 6.58 -20.02
CA ALA A 109 -14.49 7.76 -20.25
C ALA A 109 -13.03 7.37 -20.57
N LEU A 110 -12.49 6.35 -19.88
CA LEU A 110 -11.14 5.84 -20.13
C LEU A 110 -10.99 5.22 -21.53
N ALA A 111 -12.01 4.51 -22.01
CA ALA A 111 -12.00 3.87 -23.33
C ALA A 111 -12.03 4.89 -24.48
N HIS A 112 -12.68 6.04 -24.26
CA HIS A 112 -12.86 7.09 -25.27
C HIS A 112 -11.87 8.25 -25.15
N ALA A 113 -11.12 8.35 -24.05
CA ALA A 113 -10.11 9.39 -23.86
C ALA A 113 -8.88 9.17 -24.73
N ALA A 114 -8.15 10.26 -25.01
CA ALA A 114 -6.78 10.18 -25.49
C ALA A 114 -5.91 9.43 -24.46
N LYS A 115 -4.77 8.87 -24.89
CA LYS A 115 -3.83 8.22 -23.98
C LYS A 115 -3.41 9.23 -22.88
N PRO A 116 -3.69 8.95 -21.59
CA PRO A 116 -3.31 9.86 -20.52
C PRO A 116 -1.80 9.87 -20.32
N GLY A 117 -1.28 10.95 -19.73
CA GLY A 117 0.13 11.08 -19.39
C GLY A 117 0.38 11.92 -18.14
N LEU A 118 1.62 12.38 -18.00
CA LEU A 118 2.06 13.17 -16.84
C LEU A 118 1.18 14.41 -16.55
N PRO A 119 0.70 15.18 -17.55
CA PRO A 119 -0.20 16.32 -17.29
C PRO A 119 -1.53 15.92 -16.64
N ASP A 120 -1.97 14.67 -16.85
CA ASP A 120 -3.20 14.11 -16.29
C ASP A 120 -2.96 13.47 -14.91
N GLY A 121 -1.72 13.54 -14.40
CA GLY A 121 -1.29 12.86 -13.17
C GLY A 121 -1.05 11.36 -13.35
N VAL A 122 -0.94 10.88 -14.60
CA VAL A 122 -0.76 9.45 -14.90
C VAL A 122 0.69 9.17 -15.28
N TYR A 123 1.30 8.21 -14.59
CA TYR A 123 2.65 7.74 -14.79
C TYR A 123 2.55 6.28 -15.22
N GLY A 124 1.97 6.02 -16.40
CA GLY A 124 1.64 4.68 -16.90
C GLY A 124 0.66 4.73 -18.07
N ASP A 125 0.07 3.57 -18.44
CA ASP A 125 -1.05 3.50 -19.38
C ASP A 125 -2.16 2.57 -18.84
N PRO A 126 -3.26 3.13 -18.31
CA PRO A 126 -4.32 2.35 -17.68
C PRO A 126 -5.29 1.69 -18.67
N ARG A 127 -5.18 1.95 -19.98
CA ARG A 127 -6.21 1.51 -20.96
C ARG A 127 -6.31 -0.01 -21.11
N GLN A 128 -5.26 -0.73 -20.74
CA GLN A 128 -5.23 -2.20 -20.73
C GLN A 128 -5.65 -2.81 -19.38
N ALA A 129 -6.08 -1.99 -18.42
CA ALA A 129 -6.47 -2.46 -17.09
C ALA A 129 -7.76 -3.27 -17.11
N SER A 130 -7.81 -4.28 -16.25
CA SER A 130 -8.99 -5.11 -16.09
C SER A 130 -9.14 -5.61 -14.65
N ALA A 131 -10.37 -5.93 -14.27
CA ALA A 131 -10.66 -6.54 -12.98
C ALA A 131 -9.92 -7.89 -12.82
N ASP A 132 -9.77 -8.68 -13.89
CA ASP A 132 -9.13 -10.00 -13.83
C ASP A 132 -7.63 -9.92 -13.53
N LEU A 133 -6.94 -8.89 -14.05
CA LEU A 133 -5.57 -8.60 -13.67
C LEU A 133 -5.49 -8.16 -12.21
N GLY A 134 -6.40 -7.27 -11.81
CA GLY A 134 -6.44 -6.75 -10.45
C GLY A 134 -6.74 -7.80 -9.40
N GLN A 135 -7.64 -8.75 -9.68
CA GLN A 135 -8.04 -9.79 -8.73
C GLN A 135 -6.84 -10.61 -8.26
N GLN A 136 -5.93 -10.95 -9.17
CA GLN A 136 -4.69 -11.65 -8.85
C GLN A 136 -3.71 -10.78 -8.07
N GLY A 137 -3.66 -9.48 -8.38
CA GLY A 137 -2.88 -8.52 -7.60
C GLY A 137 -3.38 -8.42 -6.16
N VAL A 138 -4.70 -8.24 -5.99
CA VAL A 138 -5.36 -8.19 -4.68
C VAL A 138 -5.08 -9.45 -3.88
N GLU A 139 -5.27 -10.62 -4.47
CA GLU A 139 -5.00 -11.90 -3.80
C GLU A 139 -3.54 -11.99 -3.32
N GLN A 140 -2.58 -11.69 -4.18
CA GLN A 140 -1.17 -11.72 -3.82
C GLN A 140 -0.83 -10.71 -2.70
N ILE A 141 -1.34 -9.48 -2.78
CA ILE A 141 -1.12 -8.44 -1.78
C ILE A 141 -1.69 -8.88 -0.42
N VAL A 142 -2.91 -9.42 -0.40
CA VAL A 142 -3.57 -9.91 0.82
C VAL A 142 -2.76 -11.05 1.43
N VAL A 143 -2.40 -12.07 0.64
CA VAL A 143 -1.63 -13.23 1.13
C VAL A 143 -0.30 -12.80 1.73
N THR A 144 0.47 -11.97 1.01
CA THR A 144 1.77 -11.47 1.50
C THR A 144 1.61 -10.63 2.77
N SER A 145 0.60 -9.77 2.83
CA SER A 145 0.36 -8.91 3.99
C SER A 145 -0.05 -9.71 5.23
N VAL A 146 -0.94 -10.70 5.06
CA VAL A 146 -1.37 -11.58 6.16
C VAL A 146 -0.19 -12.39 6.70
N GLN A 147 0.65 -12.95 5.81
CA GLN A 147 1.86 -13.68 6.22
C GLN A 147 2.82 -12.79 7.01
N ALA A 148 3.05 -11.56 6.55
CA ALA A 148 3.91 -10.60 7.25
C ALA A 148 3.34 -10.23 8.63
N ILE A 149 2.03 -9.97 8.75
CA ILE A 149 1.38 -9.69 10.04
C ILE A 149 1.48 -10.89 11.00
N GLN A 150 1.25 -12.10 10.50
CA GLN A 150 1.40 -13.32 11.31
C GLN A 150 2.83 -13.52 11.81
N ALA A 151 3.84 -13.24 10.98
CA ALA A 151 5.23 -13.32 11.39
C ALA A 151 5.58 -12.30 12.49
N LEU A 152 5.09 -11.06 12.35
CA LEU A 152 5.31 -9.98 13.33
C LEU A 152 4.67 -10.29 14.69
N THR A 153 3.44 -10.79 14.69
CA THR A 153 2.64 -11.03 15.90
C THR A 153 3.00 -12.32 16.64
N ARG A 154 3.68 -13.28 15.98
CA ARG A 154 4.20 -14.50 16.60
C ARG A 154 5.61 -14.33 17.21
N ALA A 155 6.30 -13.24 16.88
CA ALA A 155 7.65 -13.02 17.38
C ALA A 155 7.64 -12.87 18.92
N PRO A 156 8.64 -13.44 19.64
CA PRO A 156 8.77 -13.23 21.08
C PRO A 156 8.85 -11.74 21.44
N ARG A 157 8.27 -11.39 22.58
CA ARG A 157 8.25 -10.02 23.11
C ARG A 157 9.48 -9.69 23.91
#